data_AF-A0A7J6RS08-F1
#
_entry.id   AF-A0A7J6RS08-F1
#
_cell.length_a   1.000
_cell.length_b   1.000
_cell.length_c   1.000
_cell.angle_alpha   90.00
_cell.angle_beta   90.00
_cell.angle_gamma   90.00
#
_symmetry.space_group_name_H-M   'P 1'
#
loop_
_entity.id
_entity.type
_entity.pdbx_description
1 polymer ?
#
loop_
_entity_poly.entity_id
_entity_poly.type
_entity_poly.pdbx_seq_one_letter_code
_entity_poly.pdbx_strand_id
1 'polypeptide(L)'
;SSFFLASRSTMSVSSDFLQPGHCTATAVDGAATADGGCIAATSADGTPLDFRLVYIPPKTYGPNGKRAIYKQFQAYPRIVDAARAPSYAPTKPDQEPSKPIGYIDMPEGTTYGYWEAAYGLMNEAGLCMGESSCSGRLASVPVDENPNGALFWVGELASVALELCSTARSAIETMGRLAEEHGFYGTTEVEEAGEALTVADGDEAWVFHILADDTGKGAIWAAQKVPKGHATIVPNVFVIRDIDREDKENFMFS
;
A
#
# COMPACT_ATOMS: atom_id res chain seq x y z
N SER A 1 -46.81 12.54 -35.94
CA SER A 1 -46.17 13.26 -34.83
C SER A 1 -45.90 12.28 -33.71
N SER A 2 -44.69 11.73 -33.68
CA SER A 2 -44.27 10.69 -32.74
C SER A 2 -43.63 11.36 -31.53
N PHE A 3 -44.23 11.20 -30.35
CA PHE A 3 -43.58 11.54 -29.07
C PHE A 3 -43.19 10.23 -28.39
N PHE A 4 -41.91 9.87 -28.50
CA PHE A 4 -41.28 8.87 -27.64
C PHE A 4 -40.78 9.61 -26.39
N LEU A 5 -41.43 9.40 -25.24
CA LEU A 5 -40.83 9.70 -23.94
C LEU A 5 -39.85 8.58 -23.60
N ALA A 6 -38.55 8.83 -23.77
CA ALA A 6 -37.52 8.01 -23.15
C ALA A 6 -37.36 8.47 -21.69
N SER A 7 -37.90 7.72 -20.72
CA SER A 7 -37.53 7.93 -19.32
C SER A 7 -36.09 7.45 -19.13
N ARG A 8 -35.16 8.41 -18.97
CA ARG A 8 -33.83 8.11 -18.43
C ARG A 8 -34.00 7.71 -16.97
N SER A 9 -34.01 6.41 -16.69
CA SER A 9 -33.75 5.91 -15.35
C SER A 9 -32.27 6.14 -15.06
N THR A 10 -31.95 7.27 -14.42
CA THR A 10 -30.68 7.42 -13.72
C THR A 10 -30.73 6.46 -12.53
N MET A 11 -30.04 5.32 -12.62
CA MET A 11 -29.71 4.53 -11.44
C MET A 11 -28.81 5.41 -10.57
N SER A 12 -29.39 6.09 -9.57
CA SER A 12 -28.60 6.57 -8.44
C SER A 12 -28.15 5.32 -7.71
N VAL A 13 -26.84 5.07 -7.69
CA VAL A 13 -26.27 4.11 -6.74
C VAL A 13 -26.58 4.70 -5.36
N SER A 14 -27.49 4.07 -4.63
CA SER A 14 -27.75 4.41 -3.23
C SER A 14 -26.45 4.19 -2.45
N SER A 15 -26.11 5.12 -1.57
CA SER A 15 -25.01 5.02 -0.61
C SER A 15 -25.07 3.75 0.27
N ASP A 16 -26.20 3.05 0.26
CA ASP A 16 -26.49 1.84 1.04
C ASP A 16 -25.76 0.56 0.58
N PHE A 17 -24.92 0.61 -0.45
CA PHE A 17 -24.14 -0.55 -0.94
C PHE A 17 -22.64 -0.49 -0.66
N LEU A 18 -22.15 0.54 0.04
CA LEU A 18 -20.77 0.56 0.53
C LEU A 18 -20.71 -0.30 1.79
N GLN A 19 -20.45 -1.60 1.64
CA GLN A 19 -20.09 -2.43 2.78
C GLN A 19 -18.65 -2.08 3.21
N PRO A 20 -18.38 -1.94 4.53
CA PRO A 20 -17.01 -1.91 5.03
C PRO A 20 -16.28 -3.17 4.55
N GLY A 21 -15.13 -2.98 3.92
CA GLY A 21 -14.27 -4.09 3.51
C GLY A 21 -13.58 -4.69 4.73
N HIS A 22 -13.42 -6.01 4.77
CA HIS A 22 -12.71 -6.69 5.85
C HIS A 22 -11.51 -7.46 5.30
N CYS A 23 -10.45 -6.73 4.94
CA CYS A 23 -9.23 -7.32 4.43
C CYS A 23 -8.62 -8.33 5.42
N THR A 24 -7.88 -9.31 4.89
CA THR A 24 -7.06 -10.20 5.71
C THR A 24 -5.74 -10.45 5.01
N ALA A 25 -4.63 -10.12 5.67
CA ALA A 25 -3.29 -10.41 5.19
C ALA A 25 -2.76 -11.72 5.80
N THR A 26 -1.89 -12.42 5.09
CA THR A 26 -1.26 -13.67 5.54
C THR A 26 0.23 -13.65 5.24
N ALA A 27 1.04 -14.01 6.23
CA ALA A 27 2.48 -14.22 6.06
C ALA A 27 2.85 -15.65 6.46
N VAL A 28 3.66 -16.33 5.65
CA VAL A 28 4.11 -17.70 5.90
C VAL A 28 5.61 -17.77 5.70
N ASP A 29 6.33 -18.27 6.72
CA ASP A 29 7.75 -18.59 6.62
C ASP A 29 7.97 -19.79 5.70
N GLY A 30 9.05 -19.78 4.92
CA GLY A 30 9.36 -20.82 3.95
C GLY A 30 9.51 -22.22 4.55
N ALA A 31 9.95 -22.36 5.81
CA ALA A 31 10.02 -23.68 6.45
C ALA A 31 8.65 -24.25 6.82
N ALA A 32 7.58 -23.45 6.73
CA ALA A 32 6.19 -23.90 6.88
C ALA A 32 5.53 -24.29 5.54
N THR A 33 6.17 -24.01 4.41
CA THR A 33 5.64 -24.31 3.07
C THR A 33 6.23 -25.59 2.50
N ALA A 34 5.56 -26.18 1.51
CA ALA A 34 5.97 -27.46 0.91
C ALA A 34 7.18 -27.32 -0.03
N ASP A 35 7.38 -26.12 -0.58
CA ASP A 35 8.43 -25.81 -1.57
C ASP A 35 9.54 -24.91 -1.01
N GLY A 36 9.44 -24.50 0.25
CA GLY A 36 10.44 -23.66 0.91
C GLY A 36 10.30 -22.16 0.63
N GLY A 37 9.31 -21.73 -0.16
CA GLY A 37 9.08 -20.32 -0.47
C GLY A 37 8.29 -19.62 0.63
N CYS A 38 8.67 -18.38 0.96
CA CYS A 38 7.88 -17.52 1.83
C CYS A 38 6.65 -16.98 1.09
N ILE A 39 5.58 -16.67 1.83
CA ILE A 39 4.31 -16.17 1.26
C ILE A 39 3.94 -14.87 1.96
N ALA A 40 3.58 -13.86 1.16
CA ALA A 40 2.77 -12.72 1.56
C ALA A 40 1.52 -12.70 0.69
N ALA A 41 0.34 -12.63 1.30
CA ALA A 41 -0.94 -12.70 0.59
C ALA A 41 -1.99 -11.81 1.25
N THR A 42 -3.02 -11.44 0.49
CA THR A 42 -4.17 -10.69 1.00
C THR A 42 -5.47 -11.13 0.34
N SER A 43 -6.56 -11.16 1.12
CA SER A 43 -7.91 -10.96 0.59
C SER A 43 -8.24 -9.47 0.66
N ALA A 44 -8.33 -8.83 -0.51
CA ALA A 44 -8.63 -7.41 -0.63
C ALA A 44 -10.15 -7.20 -0.75
N ASP A 45 -10.77 -6.84 0.37
CA ASP A 45 -12.20 -6.63 0.48
C ASP A 45 -12.50 -5.14 0.44
N GLY A 46 -13.43 -4.74 -0.43
CA GLY A 46 -13.83 -3.34 -0.56
C GLY A 46 -14.72 -3.11 -1.77
N THR A 47 -15.50 -2.05 -1.75
CA THR A 47 -16.31 -1.63 -2.89
C THR A 47 -16.44 -0.12 -2.89
N PRO A 48 -16.08 0.59 -3.98
CA PRO A 48 -15.49 0.09 -5.23
C PRO A 48 -13.97 -0.18 -5.15
N LEU A 49 -13.48 -1.23 -5.81
CA LEU A 49 -12.05 -1.52 -6.00
C LEU A 49 -11.72 -1.70 -7.50
N ASP A 50 -10.66 -1.05 -7.97
CA ASP A 50 -10.07 -1.28 -9.29
C ASP A 50 -9.20 -2.53 -9.26
N PHE A 51 -9.76 -3.67 -9.71
CA PHE A 51 -9.11 -4.98 -9.68
C PHE A 51 -8.09 -5.22 -10.80
N ARG A 52 -7.78 -4.22 -11.63
CA ARG A 52 -6.79 -4.41 -12.70
C ARG A 52 -5.43 -4.79 -12.10
N LEU A 53 -4.89 -5.92 -12.53
CA LEU A 53 -3.48 -6.25 -12.30
C LEU A 53 -2.65 -5.51 -13.34
N VAL A 54 -1.77 -4.62 -12.87
CA VAL A 54 -0.94 -3.78 -13.73
C VAL A 54 0.53 -4.02 -13.40
N TYR A 55 1.32 -4.27 -14.45
CA TYR A 55 2.77 -4.28 -14.36
C TYR A 55 3.31 -2.87 -14.60
N ILE A 56 4.11 -2.39 -13.66
CA ILE A 56 4.81 -1.12 -13.70
C ILE A 56 6.25 -1.42 -14.12
N PRO A 57 6.69 -0.93 -15.30
CA PRO A 57 8.03 -1.22 -15.79
C PRO A 57 9.12 -0.51 -14.94
N PRO A 58 10.33 -1.07 -14.90
CA PRO A 58 11.51 -0.40 -14.36
C PRO A 58 11.67 1.03 -14.89
N LYS A 59 12.10 1.94 -14.02
CA LYS A 59 12.39 3.32 -14.40
C LYS A 59 13.81 3.69 -13.99
N THR A 60 14.52 4.35 -14.89
CA THR A 60 15.84 4.89 -14.62
C THR A 60 15.74 6.34 -14.14
N TYR A 61 16.28 6.61 -12.96
CA TYR A 61 16.41 7.94 -12.38
C TYR A 61 17.84 8.44 -12.51
N GLY A 62 17.99 9.68 -12.99
CA GLY A 62 19.27 10.41 -12.97
C GLY A 62 19.41 11.30 -11.74
N PRO A 63 20.44 12.16 -11.70
CA PRO A 63 20.67 13.08 -10.58
C PRO A 63 19.44 13.95 -10.30
N ASN A 64 19.04 14.03 -9.02
CA ASN A 64 17.82 14.73 -8.56
C ASN A 64 16.51 14.16 -9.14
N GLY A 65 16.50 12.87 -9.49
CA GLY A 65 15.30 12.18 -9.93
C GLY A 65 14.19 12.25 -8.88
N LYS A 66 12.96 12.53 -9.31
CA LYS A 66 11.79 12.61 -8.42
C LYS A 66 10.69 11.65 -8.85
N ARG A 67 10.04 11.04 -7.87
CA ARG A 67 8.85 10.20 -8.05
C ARG A 67 7.63 10.91 -7.49
N ALA A 68 6.57 10.99 -8.31
CA ALA A 68 5.28 11.51 -7.89
C ALA A 68 4.63 10.58 -6.87
N ILE A 69 4.00 11.15 -5.84
CA ILE A 69 3.16 10.42 -4.88
C ILE A 69 1.70 10.81 -5.12
N TYR A 70 0.84 9.80 -5.22
CA TYR A 70 -0.59 9.97 -5.47
C TYR A 70 -1.40 9.68 -4.22
N LYS A 71 -2.48 10.44 -4.05
CA LYS A 71 -3.45 10.23 -2.97
C LYS A 71 -4.12 8.85 -3.10
N GLN A 72 -4.49 8.26 -1.97
CA GLN A 72 -5.32 7.05 -1.95
C GLN A 72 -6.59 7.25 -2.78
N PHE A 73 -6.79 6.37 -3.76
CA PHE A 73 -8.05 6.28 -4.52
C PHE A 73 -8.22 4.84 -5.02
N GLN A 74 -9.32 4.19 -4.64
CA GLN A 74 -9.51 2.76 -4.90
C GLN A 74 -10.47 2.46 -6.06
N ALA A 75 -11.34 3.40 -6.44
CA ALA A 75 -12.31 3.22 -7.52
C ALA A 75 -11.64 3.28 -8.90
N TYR A 76 -12.24 2.64 -9.90
CA TYR A 76 -11.75 2.76 -11.28
C TYR A 76 -12.02 4.16 -11.88
N PRO A 77 -11.02 4.79 -12.53
CA PRO A 77 -9.61 4.40 -12.55
C PRO A 77 -8.90 4.81 -11.25
N ARG A 78 -8.15 3.89 -10.61
CA ARG A 78 -7.43 4.22 -9.36
C ARG A 78 -6.34 5.28 -9.58
N ILE A 79 -5.77 5.28 -10.78
CA ILE A 79 -4.84 6.29 -11.27
C ILE A 79 -4.96 6.39 -12.79
N VAL A 80 -4.75 7.61 -13.30
CA VAL A 80 -4.61 7.92 -14.73
C VAL A 80 -3.23 8.53 -14.95
N ASP A 81 -2.28 7.67 -15.33
CA ASP A 81 -0.87 8.03 -15.54
C ASP A 81 -0.23 7.08 -16.58
N ALA A 82 -0.30 7.46 -17.85
CA ALA A 82 0.29 6.70 -18.94
C ALA A 82 1.84 6.59 -18.84
N ALA A 83 2.49 7.50 -18.09
CA ALA A 83 3.92 7.47 -17.88
C ALA A 83 4.32 6.49 -16.77
N ARG A 84 3.44 6.20 -15.80
CA ARG A 84 3.63 5.13 -14.81
C ARG A 84 3.50 3.76 -15.46
N ALA A 85 2.43 3.52 -16.21
CA ALA A 85 2.28 2.29 -17.00
C ALA A 85 1.29 2.48 -18.16
N PRO A 86 1.47 1.79 -19.30
CA PRO A 86 0.52 1.84 -20.42
C PRO A 86 -0.92 1.49 -20.03
N SER A 87 -1.09 0.56 -19.08
CA SER A 87 -2.42 0.16 -18.58
C SER A 87 -3.15 1.25 -17.80
N TYR A 88 -2.46 2.31 -17.39
CA TYR A 88 -3.03 3.50 -16.76
C TYR A 88 -3.24 4.67 -17.72
N ALA A 89 -3.05 4.45 -19.02
CA ALA A 89 -3.49 5.42 -20.00
C ALA A 89 -5.01 5.67 -19.90
N PRO A 90 -5.47 6.91 -20.14
CA PRO A 90 -6.89 7.21 -20.16
C PRO A 90 -7.60 6.35 -21.22
N THR A 91 -8.70 5.73 -20.83
CA THR A 91 -9.56 4.90 -21.68
C THR A 91 -10.73 5.69 -22.28
N LYS A 92 -11.00 6.88 -21.76
CA LYS A 92 -12.04 7.79 -22.24
C LYS A 92 -11.49 9.21 -22.40
N PRO A 93 -12.02 10.04 -23.32
CA PRO A 93 -11.55 11.40 -23.54
C PRO A 93 -11.70 12.34 -22.34
N ASP A 94 -12.62 12.05 -21.42
CA ASP A 94 -12.92 12.83 -20.22
C ASP A 94 -12.14 12.37 -18.98
N GLN A 95 -11.29 11.35 -19.10
CA GLN A 95 -10.41 10.93 -18.01
C GLN A 95 -9.20 11.85 -17.91
N GLU A 96 -9.25 12.78 -16.97
CA GLU A 96 -8.14 13.68 -16.65
C GLU A 96 -6.98 12.92 -15.98
N PRO A 97 -5.72 13.33 -16.24
CA PRO A 97 -4.57 12.78 -15.52
C PRO A 97 -4.69 12.97 -14.01
N SER A 98 -4.28 11.95 -13.25
CA SER A 98 -4.22 12.02 -11.79
C SER A 98 -3.22 13.10 -11.37
N LYS A 99 -3.57 13.85 -10.32
CA LYS A 99 -2.71 14.91 -9.77
C LYS A 99 -1.90 14.36 -8.59
N PRO A 100 -0.56 14.44 -8.63
CA PRO A 100 0.25 14.12 -7.46
C PRO A 100 -0.05 15.05 -6.29
N ILE A 101 0.06 14.52 -5.07
CA ILE A 101 -0.02 15.31 -3.83
C ILE A 101 1.36 15.68 -3.30
N GLY A 102 2.42 15.11 -3.85
CA GLY A 102 3.80 15.47 -3.56
C GLY A 102 4.79 14.65 -4.37
N TYR A 103 6.06 14.78 -4.01
CA TYR A 103 7.18 14.10 -4.67
C TYR A 103 8.21 13.68 -3.64
N ILE A 104 8.84 12.54 -3.86
CA ILE A 104 10.05 12.12 -3.14
C ILE A 104 11.26 12.11 -4.07
N ASP A 105 12.44 12.27 -3.48
CA ASP A 105 13.70 12.06 -4.20
C ASP A 105 13.96 10.56 -4.35
N MET A 106 14.36 10.17 -5.56
CA MET A 106 14.71 8.79 -5.89
C MET A 106 16.23 8.66 -6.03
N PRO A 107 16.81 7.54 -5.59
CA PRO A 107 18.22 7.28 -5.82
C PRO A 107 18.51 7.16 -7.32
N GLU A 108 19.73 7.53 -7.72
CA GLU A 108 20.20 7.30 -9.08
C GLU A 108 20.30 5.80 -9.37
N GLY A 109 19.86 5.40 -10.56
CA GLY A 109 19.87 4.00 -10.98
C GLY A 109 18.55 3.57 -11.62
N THR A 110 18.40 2.26 -11.80
CA THR A 110 17.19 1.67 -12.38
C THR A 110 16.45 0.91 -11.29
N THR A 111 15.17 1.24 -11.11
CA THR A 111 14.28 0.56 -10.17
C THR A 111 13.93 -0.85 -10.65
N TYR A 112 13.35 -1.67 -9.78
CA TYR A 112 12.68 -2.89 -10.19
C TYR A 112 11.35 -2.60 -10.88
N GLY A 113 10.95 -3.47 -11.81
CA GLY A 113 9.57 -3.56 -12.23
C GLY A 113 8.74 -4.30 -11.18
N TYR A 114 7.45 -3.99 -11.09
CA TYR A 114 6.57 -4.60 -10.11
C TYR A 114 5.14 -4.71 -10.59
N TRP A 115 4.37 -5.58 -9.95
CA TRP A 115 2.96 -5.77 -10.17
C TRP A 115 2.17 -5.15 -9.03
N GLU A 116 1.10 -4.45 -9.38
CA GLU A 116 0.15 -3.88 -8.43
C GLU A 116 -1.29 -4.14 -8.87
N ALA A 117 -2.17 -4.31 -7.89
CA ALA A 117 -3.62 -4.28 -8.05
C ALA A 117 -4.17 -3.09 -7.22
N ALA A 118 -5.07 -3.33 -6.27
CA ALA A 118 -5.44 -2.28 -5.31
C ALA A 118 -4.23 -1.78 -4.49
N TYR A 119 -3.24 -2.65 -4.30
CA TYR A 119 -1.97 -2.41 -3.59
C TYR A 119 -0.80 -3.02 -4.38
N GLY A 120 0.43 -2.66 -4.00
CA GLY A 120 1.62 -3.33 -4.49
C GLY A 120 1.61 -4.82 -4.10
N LEU A 121 1.91 -5.71 -5.06
CA LEU A 121 1.82 -7.15 -4.87
C LEU A 121 3.19 -7.83 -4.83
N MET A 122 4.01 -7.62 -5.85
CA MET A 122 5.34 -8.20 -5.92
C MET A 122 6.22 -7.49 -6.93
N ASN A 123 7.54 -7.60 -6.81
CA ASN A 123 8.48 -7.10 -7.79
C ASN A 123 9.29 -8.21 -8.48
N GLU A 124 10.07 -7.81 -9.49
CA GLU A 124 10.93 -8.72 -10.27
C GLU A 124 12.07 -9.35 -9.46
N ALA A 125 12.36 -8.84 -8.26
CA ALA A 125 13.34 -9.42 -7.35
C ALA A 125 12.75 -10.51 -6.44
N GLY A 126 11.44 -10.77 -6.51
CA GLY A 126 10.76 -11.75 -5.66
C GLY A 126 10.31 -11.20 -4.30
N LEU A 127 10.41 -9.90 -4.06
CA LEU A 127 9.80 -9.24 -2.91
C LEU A 127 8.29 -9.16 -3.14
N CYS A 128 7.50 -9.62 -2.18
CA CYS A 128 6.05 -9.74 -2.24
C CYS A 128 5.39 -9.08 -1.02
N MET A 129 4.18 -8.58 -1.20
CA MET A 129 3.41 -7.87 -0.17
C MET A 129 1.95 -8.29 -0.17
N GLY A 130 1.37 -8.31 1.03
CA GLY A 130 -0.07 -8.35 1.28
C GLY A 130 -0.42 -7.23 2.26
N GLU A 131 -1.66 -6.77 2.25
CA GLU A 131 -2.13 -5.65 3.05
C GLU A 131 -3.40 -6.01 3.83
N SER A 132 -3.57 -5.38 4.99
CA SER A 132 -4.83 -5.33 5.72
C SER A 132 -4.93 -4.03 6.53
N SER A 133 -5.99 -3.25 6.30
CA SER A 133 -6.36 -2.10 7.14
C SER A 133 -6.60 -2.51 8.58
N CYS A 134 -6.07 -1.73 9.52
CA CYS A 134 -6.07 -2.04 10.93
C CYS A 134 -6.61 -0.88 11.76
N SER A 135 -7.24 -1.21 12.88
CA SER A 135 -7.70 -0.17 13.79
C SER A 135 -6.54 0.62 14.41
N GLY A 136 -6.64 1.95 14.38
CA GLY A 136 -5.64 2.88 14.88
C GLY A 136 -6.28 4.04 15.65
N ARG A 137 -5.63 4.49 16.74
CA ARG A 137 -6.12 5.64 17.53
C ARG A 137 -5.62 6.98 16.97
N LEU A 138 -4.43 6.98 16.40
CA LEU A 138 -3.82 8.15 15.79
C LEU A 138 -4.07 8.08 14.29
N ALA A 139 -4.51 9.19 13.72
CA ALA A 139 -4.80 9.33 12.31
C ALA A 139 -4.24 10.65 11.81
N SER A 140 -3.93 10.70 10.53
CA SER A 140 -3.60 11.92 9.81
C SER A 140 -4.49 12.04 8.57
N VAL A 141 -4.35 13.16 7.86
CA VAL A 141 -5.02 13.40 6.59
C VAL A 141 -3.95 13.67 5.51
N PRO A 142 -4.29 13.48 4.23
CA PRO A 142 -3.40 13.83 3.11
C PRO A 142 -2.91 15.28 3.14
N VAL A 143 -1.68 15.51 2.68
CA VAL A 143 -1.06 16.85 2.61
C VAL A 143 -1.81 17.84 1.69
N ASP A 144 -2.57 17.33 0.71
CA ASP A 144 -3.39 18.16 -0.18
C ASP A 144 -4.71 18.63 0.47
N GLU A 145 -5.10 18.04 1.60
CA GLU A 145 -6.23 18.50 2.43
C GLU A 145 -5.76 19.41 3.57
N ASN A 146 -4.59 19.14 4.13
CA ASN A 146 -3.99 19.92 5.21
C ASN A 146 -2.48 20.08 4.97
N PRO A 147 -1.92 21.31 4.95
CA PRO A 147 -0.48 21.52 4.82
C PRO A 147 0.38 20.87 5.93
N ASN A 148 -0.23 20.50 7.07
CA ASN A 148 0.39 19.75 8.15
C ASN A 148 0.04 18.25 8.13
N GLY A 149 -0.57 17.76 7.05
CA GLY A 149 -0.92 16.36 6.84
C GLY A 149 0.27 15.53 6.36
N ALA A 150 -0.02 14.27 6.05
CA ALA A 150 0.95 13.27 5.64
C ALA A 150 0.95 13.07 4.11
N LEU A 151 2.11 12.70 3.57
CA LEU A 151 2.29 12.43 2.15
C LEU A 151 1.87 11.01 1.76
N PHE A 152 2.12 10.04 2.63
CA PHE A 152 1.98 8.64 2.29
C PHE A 152 0.73 7.98 2.88
N TRP A 153 0.06 7.21 2.03
CA TRP A 153 -0.77 6.09 2.44
C TRP A 153 -0.04 4.78 2.11
N VAL A 154 -0.55 3.66 2.61
CA VAL A 154 0.12 2.35 2.54
C VAL A 154 0.46 1.91 1.12
N GLY A 155 -0.42 2.11 0.13
CA GLY A 155 -0.19 1.62 -1.22
C GLY A 155 0.96 2.33 -1.94
N GLU A 156 1.16 3.63 -1.72
CA GLU A 156 2.31 4.34 -2.28
C GLU A 156 3.61 4.01 -1.54
N LEU A 157 3.59 3.74 -0.22
CA LEU A 157 4.77 3.22 0.49
C LEU A 157 5.20 1.85 -0.06
N ALA A 158 4.23 0.94 -0.21
CA ALA A 158 4.46 -0.38 -0.79
C ALA A 158 5.03 -0.26 -2.21
N SER A 159 4.47 0.62 -3.03
CA SER A 159 4.94 0.86 -4.41
C SER A 159 6.40 1.34 -4.45
N VAL A 160 6.77 2.30 -3.59
CA VAL A 160 8.16 2.80 -3.52
C VAL A 160 9.12 1.71 -3.05
N ALA A 161 8.74 0.93 -2.04
CA ALA A 161 9.55 -0.17 -1.56
C ALA A 161 9.72 -1.26 -2.63
N LEU A 162 8.68 -1.61 -3.38
CA LEU A 162 8.78 -2.55 -4.50
C LEU A 162 9.66 -2.02 -5.65
N GLU A 163 9.72 -0.71 -5.87
CA GLU A 163 10.63 -0.10 -6.85
C GLU A 163 12.10 -0.18 -6.40
N LEU A 164 12.38 -0.07 -5.10
CA LEU A 164 13.73 0.14 -4.58
C LEU A 164 14.39 -1.10 -3.95
N CYS A 165 13.61 -2.05 -3.46
CA CYS A 165 14.09 -3.09 -2.56
C CYS A 165 13.99 -4.48 -3.15
N SER A 166 14.92 -5.35 -2.77
CA SER A 166 14.91 -6.79 -3.13
C SER A 166 14.71 -7.70 -1.93
N THR A 167 14.68 -7.15 -0.71
CA THR A 167 14.51 -7.91 0.54
C THR A 167 13.42 -7.31 1.42
N ALA A 168 12.80 -8.13 2.25
CA ALA A 168 11.73 -7.74 3.16
C ALA A 168 12.23 -6.69 4.17
N ARG A 169 13.42 -6.87 4.73
CA ARG A 169 14.01 -5.90 5.67
C ARG A 169 14.25 -4.53 5.03
N SER A 170 14.86 -4.50 3.84
CA SER A 170 15.12 -3.23 3.15
C SER A 170 13.82 -2.53 2.76
N ALA A 171 12.77 -3.29 2.41
CA ALA A 171 11.44 -2.76 2.17
C ALA A 171 10.82 -2.13 3.43
N ILE A 172 10.88 -2.83 4.57
CA ILE A 172 10.38 -2.34 5.86
C ILE A 172 11.12 -1.06 6.30
N GLU A 173 12.45 -1.05 6.22
CA GLU A 173 13.26 0.14 6.53
C GLU A 173 12.92 1.31 5.61
N THR A 174 12.75 1.05 4.32
CA THR A 174 12.39 2.08 3.33
C THR A 174 11.02 2.66 3.62
N MET A 175 10.01 1.81 3.87
CA MET A 175 8.66 2.26 4.19
C MET A 175 8.63 3.04 5.51
N GLY A 176 9.25 2.51 6.56
CA GLY A 176 9.33 3.15 7.87
C GLY A 176 9.99 4.52 7.81
N ARG A 177 11.18 4.62 7.20
CA ARG A 177 11.90 5.90 7.05
C ARG A 177 11.09 6.93 6.26
N LEU A 178 10.49 6.54 5.14
CA LEU A 178 9.68 7.46 4.32
C LEU A 178 8.43 7.95 5.07
N ALA A 179 7.82 7.08 5.86
CA ALA A 179 6.66 7.43 6.67
C ALA A 179 7.01 8.32 7.86
N GLU A 180 8.16 8.12 8.50
CA GLU A 180 8.68 9.04 9.53
C GLU A 180 9.01 10.42 8.94
N GLU A 181 9.64 10.45 7.75
CA GLU A 181 10.12 11.68 7.12
C GLU A 181 8.98 12.53 6.51
N HIS A 182 7.99 11.87 5.92
CA HIS A 182 6.95 12.52 5.13
C HIS A 182 5.52 12.29 5.65
N GLY A 183 5.37 11.56 6.75
CA GLY A 183 4.10 11.26 7.39
C GLY A 183 3.35 10.11 6.75
N PHE A 184 2.53 9.46 7.58
CA PHE A 184 1.58 8.43 7.17
C PHE A 184 0.14 8.83 7.49
N TYR A 185 -0.79 8.56 6.56
CA TYR A 185 -2.22 8.62 6.79
C TYR A 185 -2.90 7.30 6.38
N GLY A 186 -3.75 6.78 7.26
CA GLY A 186 -4.83 5.86 6.92
C GLY A 186 -6.13 6.64 6.71
N THR A 187 -7.27 6.06 7.06
CA THR A 187 -8.52 6.84 7.15
C THR A 187 -8.58 7.63 8.47
N THR A 188 -9.57 8.51 8.60
CA THR A 188 -9.82 9.21 9.88
C THR A 188 -10.75 8.42 10.80
N GLU A 189 -11.29 7.30 10.33
CA GLU A 189 -12.10 6.38 11.13
C GLU A 189 -11.18 5.43 11.90
N VAL A 190 -11.50 5.19 13.17
CA VAL A 190 -10.62 4.43 14.08
C VAL A 190 -10.37 3.01 13.56
N GLU A 191 -11.33 2.44 12.84
CA GLU A 191 -11.30 1.09 12.31
C GLU A 191 -10.23 0.89 11.21
N GLU A 192 -9.82 1.96 10.52
CA GLU A 192 -8.93 1.92 9.34
C GLU A 192 -7.86 3.04 9.37
N ALA A 193 -7.59 3.63 10.54
CA ALA A 193 -6.58 4.66 10.70
C ALA A 193 -5.13 4.13 10.64
N GLY A 194 -4.94 2.83 10.91
CA GLY A 194 -3.67 2.12 10.82
C GLY A 194 -3.67 1.11 9.68
N GLU A 195 -2.49 0.64 9.31
CA GLU A 195 -2.31 -0.31 8.22
C GLU A 195 -1.32 -1.41 8.60
N ALA A 196 -1.55 -2.61 8.08
CA ALA A 196 -0.62 -3.72 8.21
C ALA A 196 -0.20 -4.23 6.82
N LEU A 197 1.09 -4.54 6.68
CA LEU A 197 1.61 -5.26 5.53
C LEU A 197 2.25 -6.55 5.97
N THR A 198 1.94 -7.62 5.27
CA THR A 198 2.77 -8.82 5.26
C THR A 198 3.80 -8.64 4.16
N VAL A 199 5.08 -8.79 4.47
CA VAL A 199 6.18 -8.59 3.52
C VAL A 199 7.01 -9.87 3.48
N ALA A 200 7.24 -10.43 2.30
CA ALA A 200 8.00 -11.65 2.13
C ALA A 200 8.99 -11.53 0.98
N ASP A 201 10.16 -12.15 1.11
CA ASP A 201 11.12 -12.33 0.02
C ASP A 201 11.53 -13.81 -0.09
N GLY A 202 12.65 -14.12 -0.73
CA GLY A 202 13.13 -15.49 -0.90
C GLY A 202 13.61 -16.19 0.39
N ASP A 203 13.76 -15.47 1.50
CA ASP A 203 14.34 -15.98 2.75
C ASP A 203 13.47 -15.71 3.98
N GLU A 204 12.81 -14.55 4.05
CA GLU A 204 12.09 -14.11 5.24
C GLU A 204 10.64 -13.70 4.94
N ALA A 205 9.77 -13.88 5.93
CA ALA A 205 8.41 -13.33 5.96
C ALA A 205 8.24 -12.47 7.22
N TRP A 206 7.53 -11.36 7.09
CA TRP A 206 7.39 -10.32 8.11
C TRP A 206 5.96 -9.80 8.18
N VAL A 207 5.58 -9.28 9.35
CA VAL A 207 4.42 -8.41 9.55
C VAL A 207 4.93 -7.02 9.89
N PHE A 208 4.44 -5.98 9.23
CA PHE A 208 4.76 -4.57 9.44
C PHE A 208 3.47 -3.82 9.77
N HIS A 209 3.40 -3.18 10.93
CA HIS A 209 2.31 -2.31 11.35
C HIS A 209 2.74 -0.85 11.29
N ILE A 210 1.83 0.01 10.86
CA ILE A 210 2.06 1.44 10.75
C ILE A 210 0.79 2.24 11.06
N LEU A 211 0.95 3.38 11.71
CA LEU A 211 -0.07 4.40 11.90
C LEU A 211 0.58 5.79 12.00
N ALA A 212 -0.22 6.84 11.96
CA ALA A 212 0.27 8.20 12.18
C ALA A 212 0.88 8.37 13.58
N ASP A 213 1.84 9.28 13.72
CA ASP A 213 2.32 9.73 15.04
C ASP A 213 1.33 10.72 15.68
N ASP A 214 1.65 11.22 16.88
CA ASP A 214 0.80 12.17 17.60
C ASP A 214 0.86 13.60 17.03
N THR A 215 1.77 13.86 16.09
CA THR A 215 1.88 15.13 15.38
C THR A 215 1.06 15.15 14.08
N GLY A 216 0.73 13.98 13.53
CA GLY A 216 0.10 13.80 12.23
C GLY A 216 1.05 13.99 11.04
N LYS A 217 2.34 14.29 11.30
CA LYS A 217 3.35 14.58 10.28
C LYS A 217 4.38 13.47 10.11
N GLY A 218 4.43 12.53 11.05
CA GLY A 218 5.29 11.36 11.00
C GLY A 218 4.46 10.08 11.01
N ALA A 219 5.11 9.00 11.42
CA ALA A 219 4.50 7.70 11.61
C ALA A 219 5.16 6.99 12.78
N ILE A 220 4.41 6.08 13.40
CA ILE A 220 4.94 5.08 14.33
C ILE A 220 4.75 3.74 13.65
N TRP A 221 5.79 2.91 13.67
CA TRP A 221 5.73 1.59 13.05
C TRP A 221 6.53 0.55 13.82
N ALA A 222 6.13 -0.71 13.63
CA ALA A 222 6.84 -1.86 14.15
C ALA A 222 6.68 -3.04 13.19
N ALA A 223 7.70 -3.87 13.07
CA ALA A 223 7.69 -5.08 12.30
C ALA A 223 8.22 -6.27 13.11
N GLN A 224 7.68 -7.44 12.83
CA GLN A 224 8.08 -8.70 13.43
C GLN A 224 8.27 -9.77 12.36
N LYS A 225 9.39 -10.49 12.43
CA LYS A 225 9.67 -11.65 11.58
C LYS A 225 8.72 -12.79 11.95
N VAL A 226 8.14 -13.43 10.95
CA VAL A 226 7.39 -14.67 11.16
C VAL A 226 8.39 -15.74 11.59
N PRO A 227 8.23 -16.38 12.76
CA PRO A 227 9.17 -17.38 13.21
C PRO A 227 9.30 -18.54 12.22
N LYS A 228 10.49 -19.13 12.15
CA LYS A 228 10.75 -20.29 11.30
C LYS A 228 9.70 -21.38 11.50
N GLY A 229 9.12 -21.88 10.41
CA GLY A 229 8.10 -22.94 10.42
C GLY A 229 6.72 -22.48 10.88
N HIS A 230 6.47 -21.17 10.98
CA HIS A 230 5.18 -20.62 11.38
C HIS A 230 4.49 -19.89 10.23
N ALA A 231 3.19 -19.66 10.42
CA ALA A 231 2.36 -18.78 9.62
C ALA A 231 1.61 -17.84 10.55
N THR A 232 1.23 -16.67 10.05
CA THR A 232 0.39 -15.72 10.76
C THR A 232 -0.63 -15.09 9.82
N ILE A 233 -1.70 -14.59 10.43
CA ILE A 233 -2.75 -13.83 9.75
C ILE A 233 -2.88 -12.48 10.43
N VAL A 234 -3.09 -11.45 9.63
CA VAL A 234 -3.40 -10.10 10.11
C VAL A 234 -4.83 -9.79 9.65
N PRO A 235 -5.83 -9.93 10.53
CA PRO A 235 -7.16 -9.38 10.27
C PRO A 235 -7.10 -7.85 10.42
N ASN A 236 -8.25 -7.19 10.50
CA ASN A 236 -8.31 -5.73 10.64
C ASN A 236 -7.90 -5.16 12.02
N VAL A 237 -6.90 -5.77 12.67
CA VAL A 237 -6.33 -5.32 13.94
C VAL A 237 -4.86 -5.70 14.01
N PHE A 238 -4.03 -4.82 14.59
CA PHE A 238 -2.62 -5.11 14.83
C PHE A 238 -2.43 -6.37 15.70
N VAL A 239 -1.59 -7.27 15.20
CA VAL A 239 -1.29 -8.57 15.84
C VAL A 239 0.06 -8.65 16.55
N ILE A 240 0.94 -7.65 16.38
CA ILE A 240 2.20 -7.53 17.12
C ILE A 240 1.81 -6.97 18.47
N ARG A 241 1.94 -7.80 19.51
CA ARG A 241 1.49 -7.45 20.87
C ARG A 241 2.63 -7.02 21.78
N ASP A 242 3.80 -7.61 21.60
CA ASP A 242 4.99 -7.38 22.40
C ASP A 242 6.19 -7.21 21.46
N ILE A 243 7.10 -6.31 21.83
CA ILE A 243 8.34 -6.03 21.11
C ILE A 243 9.50 -6.25 22.08
N ASP A 244 10.34 -7.23 21.80
CA ASP A 244 11.64 -7.35 22.47
C ASP A 244 12.62 -6.38 21.80
N ARG A 245 13.00 -5.34 22.54
CA ARG A 245 13.86 -4.27 22.01
C ARG A 245 15.30 -4.72 21.78
N GLU A 246 15.74 -5.77 22.46
CA GLU A 246 17.10 -6.30 22.32
C GLU A 246 17.21 -7.29 21.14
N ASP A 247 16.08 -7.88 20.72
CA ASP A 247 16.02 -8.80 19.59
C ASP A 247 15.90 -8.05 18.25
N LYS A 248 17.03 -7.51 17.80
CA LYS A 248 17.15 -6.85 16.49
C LYS A 248 17.07 -7.79 15.30
N GLU A 249 17.13 -9.11 15.53
CA GLU A 249 16.99 -10.09 14.46
C GLU A 249 15.52 -10.24 14.07
N ASN A 250 14.61 -10.29 15.06
CA ASN A 250 13.18 -10.55 14.81
C ASN A 250 12.30 -9.31 14.88
N PHE A 251 12.80 -8.15 15.35
CA PHE A 251 12.03 -6.92 15.46
C PHE A 251 12.72 -5.71 14.83
N MET A 252 11.91 -4.88 14.16
CA MET A 252 12.30 -3.58 13.60
C MET A 252 11.22 -2.56 14.00
N PHE A 253 11.57 -1.33 14.35
CA PHE A 253 10.60 -0.32 14.80
C PHE A 253 11.21 1.10 14.78
N SER A 254 10.33 2.11 14.80
CA SER A 254 10.66 3.55 14.96
C SER A 254 11.12 3.93 16.36
#